data_AF-A0A0L6CDZ6-F1
#
_entry.id   AF-A0A0L6CDZ6-F1
#
_cell.length_a   1.000
_cell.length_b   1.000
_cell.length_c   1.000
_cell.angle_alpha   90.00
_cell.angle_beta   90.00
_cell.angle_gamma   90.00
#
_symmetry.space_group_name_H-M   'P 1'
#
loop_
_entity.id
_entity.type
_entity.pdbx_description
1 polymer ?
#
loop_
_entity_poly.entity_id
_entity_poly.type
_entity_poly.pdbx_seq_one_letter_code
_entity_poly.pdbx_strand_id
1 'polypeptide(L)'
;MLITDLDNTLWDWFEAWYQSFSALLESLETLSGVDRLVLEGQIKDVHQRRGTTEYSNLVREVPALIEAAAPLDPAKVYGLFDFQRDVGVHAALRAAL
;
A
#
# COMPACT_ATOMS: atom_id res chain seq x y z
N MET A 1 -21.78 30.87 16.20
CA MET A 1 -21.24 29.50 16.01
C MET A 1 -20.94 29.36 14.54
N LEU A 2 -19.67 29.14 14.20
CA LEU A 2 -19.23 28.91 12.83
C LEU A 2 -18.96 27.40 12.71
N ILE A 3 -19.65 26.74 11.77
CA ILE A 3 -19.42 25.33 11.42
C ILE A 3 -18.75 25.36 10.05
N THR A 4 -17.50 24.92 9.97
CA THR A 4 -16.75 24.81 8.71
C THR A 4 -16.50 23.35 8.39
N ASP A 5 -16.70 23.01 7.12
CA ASP A 5 -16.30 21.72 6.60
C ASP A 5 -14.77 21.68 6.46
N LEU A 6 -14.14 20.58 6.94
CA LEU A 6 -12.69 20.39 6.89
C LEU A 6 -12.24 19.97 5.48
N ASP A 7 -13.10 19.20 4.82
CA ASP A 7 -12.78 18.48 3.60
C ASP A 7 -12.86 19.41 2.38
N ASN A 8 -11.80 19.45 1.58
CA ASN A 8 -11.68 20.18 0.31
C ASN A 8 -11.94 21.71 0.37
N THR A 9 -12.11 22.27 1.58
CA THR A 9 -12.30 23.71 1.81
C THR A 9 -11.12 24.30 2.60
N LEU A 10 -10.54 23.54 3.54
CA LEU A 10 -9.38 23.97 4.35
C LEU A 10 -8.18 23.02 4.23
N TRP A 11 -8.41 21.75 3.91
CA TRP A 11 -7.36 20.74 3.76
C TRP A 11 -7.67 19.76 2.63
N ASP A 12 -6.64 19.45 1.82
CA ASP A 12 -6.71 18.47 0.74
C ASP A 12 -6.32 17.07 1.27
N TRP A 13 -7.22 16.48 2.06
CA TRP A 13 -7.01 15.14 2.59
C TRP A 13 -6.96 14.09 1.48
N PHE A 14 -7.64 14.36 0.36
CA PHE A 14 -7.70 13.46 -0.78
C PHE A 14 -6.31 13.30 -1.40
N GLU A 15 -5.57 14.39 -1.58
CA GLU A 15 -4.20 14.34 -2.08
C GLU A 15 -3.29 13.51 -1.15
N ALA A 16 -3.37 13.74 0.17
CA ALA A 16 -2.57 12.97 1.14
C ALA A 16 -2.89 11.46 1.11
N TRP A 17 -4.17 11.12 1.04
CA TRP A 17 -4.62 9.73 0.90
C TRP A 17 -4.16 9.13 -0.43
N TYR A 18 -4.32 9.85 -1.53
CA TYR A 18 -3.96 9.42 -2.87
C TYR A 18 -2.45 9.13 -3.00
N GLN A 19 -1.60 10.01 -2.47
CA GLN A 19 -0.15 9.81 -2.46
C GLN A 19 0.24 8.58 -1.64
N SER A 20 -0.34 8.43 -0.44
CA SER A 20 -0.07 7.28 0.43
C SER A 20 -0.51 5.95 -0.21
N PHE A 21 -1.70 5.94 -0.81
CA PHE A 21 -2.24 4.76 -1.49
C PHE A 21 -1.44 4.42 -2.76
N SER A 22 -1.02 5.44 -3.53
CA SER A 22 -0.20 5.24 -4.73
C SER A 22 1.16 4.60 -4.39
N ALA A 23 1.81 5.04 -3.32
CA ALA A 23 3.05 4.45 -2.83
C ALA A 23 2.88 3.00 -2.35
N LEU A 24 1.76 2.70 -1.67
CA LEU A 24 1.40 1.33 -1.31
C LEU A 24 1.24 0.47 -2.57
N LEU A 25 0.50 0.95 -3.56
CA LEU A 25 0.21 0.22 -4.78
C LEU A 25 1.48 -0.08 -5.59
N GLU A 26 2.37 0.91 -5.74
CA GLU A 26 3.68 0.74 -6.39
C GLU A 26 4.55 -0.30 -5.66
N SER A 27 4.54 -0.27 -4.33
CA SER A 27 5.27 -1.25 -3.52
C SER A 27 4.70 -2.66 -3.69
N LEU A 28 3.37 -2.80 -3.72
CA LEU A 28 2.71 -4.09 -3.95
C LEU A 28 3.00 -4.63 -5.35
N GLU A 29 2.93 -3.79 -6.38
CA GLU A 29 3.29 -4.15 -7.75
C GLU A 29 4.74 -4.65 -7.82
N THR A 30 5.67 -3.91 -7.22
CA THR A 30 7.11 -4.26 -7.20
C THR A 30 7.38 -5.58 -6.46
N LEU A 31 6.79 -5.75 -5.27
CA LEU A 31 7.04 -6.92 -4.42
C LEU A 31 6.36 -8.19 -4.91
N SER A 32 5.17 -8.07 -5.52
CA SER A 32 4.38 -9.21 -5.98
C SER A 32 4.61 -9.57 -7.44
N GLY A 33 5.07 -8.63 -8.26
CA GLY A 33 5.13 -8.76 -9.72
C GLY A 33 3.75 -8.81 -10.40
N VAL A 34 2.68 -8.51 -9.68
CA VAL A 34 1.31 -8.49 -10.21
C VAL A 34 1.06 -7.17 -10.93
N ASP A 35 0.45 -7.26 -12.11
CA ASP A 35 0.07 -6.10 -12.91
C ASP A 35 -0.82 -5.10 -12.14
N ARG A 36 -0.52 -3.81 -12.31
CA ARG A 36 -1.23 -2.71 -11.64
C ARG A 36 -2.73 -2.71 -11.86
N LEU A 37 -3.22 -2.94 -13.08
CA LEU A 37 -4.65 -2.92 -13.37
C LEU A 37 -5.38 -4.06 -12.66
N VAL A 38 -4.71 -5.21 -12.52
CA VAL A 38 -5.23 -6.35 -11.74
C VAL A 38 -5.32 -5.98 -10.26
N LEU A 39 -4.26 -5.37 -9.70
CA LEU A 39 -4.24 -4.93 -8.30
C LEU A 39 -5.34 -3.89 -8.03
N GLU A 40 -5.44 -2.85 -8.84
CA GLU A 40 -6.45 -1.80 -8.68
C GLU A 40 -7.88 -2.36 -8.74
N GLY A 41 -8.17 -3.25 -9.70
CA GLY A 41 -9.47 -3.90 -9.83
C GLY A 41 -9.83 -4.73 -8.59
N GLN A 42 -8.92 -5.57 -8.13
CA GLN A 42 -9.18 -6.45 -6.98
C GLN A 42 -9.23 -5.68 -5.65
N ILE A 43 -8.38 -4.67 -5.47
CA ILE A 43 -8.39 -3.80 -4.29
C ILE A 43 -9.71 -3.02 -4.22
N LYS A 44 -10.19 -2.50 -5.35
CA LYS A 44 -11.49 -1.85 -5.44
C LYS A 44 -12.62 -2.79 -4.99
N ASP A 45 -12.62 -4.04 -5.45
CA ASP A 45 -13.63 -5.04 -5.04
C ASP A 45 -13.57 -5.34 -3.53
N VAL A 46 -12.38 -5.37 -2.92
CA VAL A 46 -12.23 -5.51 -1.47
C VAL A 46 -12.78 -4.28 -0.75
N HIS A 47 -12.41 -3.07 -1.16
CA HIS A 47 -12.89 -1.83 -0.55
C HIS A 47 -14.42 -1.69 -0.64
N GLN A 48 -15.02 -2.04 -1.78
CA GLN A 48 -16.47 -2.05 -1.95
C GLN A 48 -17.16 -3.06 -1.01
N ARG A 49 -16.61 -4.27 -0.86
CA ARG A 49 -17.14 -5.27 0.07
C ARG A 49 -16.99 -4.87 1.53
N ARG A 50 -15.92 -4.15 1.89
CA ARG A 50 -15.63 -3.71 3.27
C ARG A 50 -16.26 -2.36 3.62
N GLY A 51 -16.70 -1.59 2.63
CA GLY A 51 -17.29 -0.26 2.82
C GLY A 51 -16.27 0.79 3.27
N THR A 52 -14.97 0.58 3.02
CA THR A 52 -13.90 1.51 3.40
C THR A 52 -12.68 1.35 2.50
N THR A 53 -12.01 2.46 2.21
CA THR A 53 -10.70 2.53 1.54
C THR A 53 -9.52 2.40 2.52
N GLU A 54 -9.77 2.47 3.82
CA GLU A 54 -8.77 2.38 4.89
C GLU A 54 -8.83 1.01 5.56
N TYR A 55 -8.47 -0.05 4.82
CA TYR A 55 -8.58 -1.44 5.28
C TYR A 55 -7.22 -2.08 5.54
N SER A 56 -6.84 -2.25 6.81
CA SER A 56 -5.51 -2.75 7.19
C SER A 56 -5.22 -4.21 6.82
N ASN A 57 -6.25 -5.03 6.58
CA ASN A 57 -6.10 -6.44 6.21
C ASN A 57 -6.21 -6.69 4.70
N LEU A 58 -6.03 -5.65 3.88
CA LEU A 58 -6.19 -5.66 2.42
C LEU A 58 -5.42 -6.80 1.75
N VAL A 59 -4.13 -6.95 2.04
CA VAL A 59 -3.23 -7.90 1.35
C VAL A 59 -3.61 -9.36 1.54
N ARG A 60 -4.42 -9.68 2.56
CA ARG A 60 -4.94 -11.04 2.79
C ARG A 60 -6.26 -11.32 2.07
N GLU A 61 -6.80 -10.36 1.34
CA GLU A 61 -8.11 -10.48 0.66
C GLU A 61 -8.08 -10.15 -0.82
N VAL A 62 -6.94 -9.66 -1.32
CA VAL A 62 -6.69 -9.46 -2.75
C VAL A 62 -6.21 -10.79 -3.35
N PRO A 63 -6.99 -11.47 -4.21
CA PRO A 63 -6.68 -12.81 -4.69
C PRO A 63 -5.28 -12.95 -5.31
N ALA A 64 -4.86 -12.00 -6.14
CA ALA A 64 -3.56 -12.05 -6.80
C ALA A 64 -2.38 -11.97 -5.81
N LEU A 65 -2.53 -11.19 -4.73
CA LEU A 65 -1.51 -11.11 -3.68
C LEU A 65 -1.45 -12.38 -2.82
N ILE A 66 -2.60 -13.02 -2.58
CA ILE A 66 -2.65 -14.31 -1.89
C ILE A 66 -1.93 -15.39 -2.69
N GLU A 67 -2.17 -15.43 -4.00
CA GLU A 67 -1.51 -16.37 -4.92
C GLU A 67 0.00 -16.11 -5.00
N ALA A 68 0.40 -14.86 -5.21
CA ALA A 68 1.81 -14.46 -5.32
C ALA A 68 2.62 -14.70 -4.03
N ALA A 69 1.99 -14.60 -2.85
CA ALA A 69 2.65 -14.85 -1.57
C ALA A 69 2.73 -16.34 -1.20
N ALA A 70 1.97 -17.22 -1.86
CA ALA A 70 1.87 -18.62 -1.48
C ALA A 70 3.26 -19.33 -1.51
N PRO A 71 3.56 -20.21 -0.53
CA PRO A 71 2.70 -20.70 0.55
C PRO A 71 2.73 -19.85 1.84
N LEU A 72 3.31 -18.65 1.80
CA LEU A 72 3.48 -17.78 2.96
C LEU A 72 2.22 -16.94 3.23
N ASP A 73 2.13 -16.38 4.44
CA ASP A 73 1.08 -15.42 4.79
C ASP A 73 1.34 -14.07 4.08
N PRO A 74 0.41 -13.56 3.25
CA PRO A 74 0.60 -12.30 2.52
C PRO A 74 0.96 -11.11 3.41
N ALA A 75 0.43 -11.06 4.64
CA ALA A 75 0.76 -9.98 5.57
C ALA A 75 2.20 -10.04 6.10
N LYS A 76 2.86 -11.19 6.02
CA LYS A 76 4.30 -11.32 6.34
C LYS A 76 5.17 -10.96 5.14
N VAL A 77 4.71 -11.25 3.93
CA VAL A 77 5.43 -10.96 2.68
C VAL A 77 5.37 -9.47 2.34
N TYR A 78 4.17 -8.88 2.43
CA TYR A 78 3.91 -7.48 2.05
C TYR A 78 3.70 -6.54 3.24
N GLY A 79 3.73 -7.08 4.46
CA GLY A 79 3.77 -6.24 5.66
C GLY A 79 5.11 -5.51 5.78
N LEU A 80 5.16 -4.54 6.68
CA LEU A 80 6.32 -3.71 7.06
C LEU A 80 7.54 -4.49 7.62
N PHE A 81 7.74 -5.75 7.24
CA PHE A 81 8.90 -6.56 7.60
C PHE A 81 9.97 -6.48 6.52
N ASP A 82 10.51 -5.28 6.27
CA ASP A 82 11.96 -5.07 6.01
C ASP A 82 12.40 -3.61 5.78
N PHE A 83 11.66 -2.60 6.27
CA PHE A 83 12.16 -1.21 6.22
C PHE A 83 13.53 -1.02 6.90
N GLN A 84 13.99 -1.98 7.72
CA GLN A 84 15.32 -1.96 8.35
C GLN A 84 16.42 -2.75 7.64
N ARG A 85 16.16 -3.57 6.60
CA ARG A 85 17.26 -4.24 5.86
C ARG A 85 17.89 -3.38 4.77
N ASP A 86 17.11 -2.56 4.06
CA ASP A 86 17.66 -1.81 2.92
C ASP A 86 18.31 -0.47 3.27
N VAL A 87 18.03 0.10 4.45
CA VAL A 87 18.76 1.29 4.93
C VAL A 87 20.24 0.96 5.21
N GLY A 88 20.58 -0.33 5.39
CA GLY A 88 21.96 -0.79 5.60
C GLY A 88 22.77 -1.02 4.32
N VAL A 89 22.15 -1.29 3.17
CA VAL A 89 22.89 -1.69 1.94
C VAL A 89 23.30 -0.48 1.09
N HIS A 90 22.52 0.61 1.10
CA HIS A 90 22.90 1.84 0.38
C HIS A 90 23.85 2.77 1.14
N ALA A 91 23.90 2.71 2.47
CA ALA A 91 24.88 3.48 3.24
C ALA A 91 26.32 2.96 3.08
N ALA A 92 26.48 1.63 2.90
CA ALA A 92 27.81 1.02 2.76
C ALA A 92 28.49 1.32 1.41
N LEU A 93 27.72 1.59 0.34
CA LEU A 93 28.26 1.86 -1.00
C LEU A 93 28.66 3.32 -1.25
N ARG A 94 28.38 4.24 -0.32
CA ARG A 94 28.85 5.64 -0.37
C ARG A 94 30.02 5.97 0.57
N ALA A 95 30.46 5.01 1.38
CA ALA A 95 31.66 5.15 2.24
C ALA A 95 32.91 4.45 1.66
N ALA A 96 32.79 3.80 0.50
CA ALA A 96 33.86 3.05 -0.15
C ALA A 96 34.28 3.63 -1.53
N LEU A 97 33.89 4.87 -1.82
CA LEU A 97 34.41 5.70 -2.91
C LEU A 97 34.86 7.05 -2.33
#